data_AF-A0A538P6F2-F1
#
_entry.id   AF-A0A538P6F2-F1
#
_cell.length_a   1.000
_cell.length_b   1.000
_cell.length_c   1.000
_cell.angle_alpha   90.00
_cell.angle_beta   90.00
_cell.angle_gamma   90.00
#
_symmetry.space_group_name_H-M   'P 1'
#
loop_
_entity.id
_entity.type
_entity.pdbx_description
1 polymer ?
#
loop_
_entity_poly.entity_id
_entity_poly.type
_entity_poly.pdbx_seq_one_letter_code
_entity_poly.pdbx_strand_id
1 'polypeptide(L)'
;MRAPLKFTAYEWLKEEKSASDEELLVALNKNGNKCSVNELNKVLLHLEILGLVSIRWIAKEKRRIEVVEKPPEDPLKGRAS
;
A
#
# COMPACT_ATOMS: atom_id res chain seq x y z
N MET A 1 -19.43 -4.44 -10.30
CA MET A 1 -18.76 -3.24 -9.72
C MET A 1 -17.26 -3.47 -9.74
N ARG A 2 -16.47 -2.49 -10.22
CA ARG A 2 -15.01 -2.56 -10.17
C ARG A 2 -14.56 -1.95 -8.85
N ALA A 3 -13.76 -2.67 -8.07
CA ALA A 3 -13.25 -2.15 -6.81
C ALA A 3 -12.39 -0.89 -7.06
N PRO A 4 -12.39 0.10 -6.15
CA PRO A 4 -11.50 1.26 -6.26
C PRO A 4 -10.03 0.83 -6.30
N LEU A 5 -9.20 1.50 -7.12
CA LEU A 5 -7.78 1.15 -7.30
C LEU A 5 -7.00 1.02 -5.97
N LYS A 6 -7.30 1.87 -4.98
CA LYS A 6 -6.69 1.82 -3.64
C LYS A 6 -6.95 0.52 -2.89
N PHE A 7 -8.12 -0.09 -3.09
CA PHE A 7 -8.47 -1.36 -2.45
C PHE A 7 -7.67 -2.50 -3.10
N THR A 8 -7.64 -2.55 -4.43
CA THR A 8 -6.85 -3.54 -5.17
C THR A 8 -5.36 -3.42 -4.86
N ALA A 9 -4.83 -2.20 -4.77
CA ALA A 9 -3.43 -1.96 -4.42
C ALA A 9 -3.11 -2.47 -3.01
N TYR A 10 -3.95 -2.15 -2.03
CA TYR A 10 -3.71 -2.54 -0.64
C TYR A 10 -3.82 -4.05 -0.42
N GLU A 11 -4.81 -4.71 -1.01
CA GLU A 11 -4.96 -6.17 -0.88
C GLU A 11 -3.78 -6.90 -1.52
N TRP A 12 -3.33 -6.47 -2.70
CA TRP A 12 -2.14 -7.05 -3.32
C TRP A 12 -0.88 -6.83 -2.47
N LEU A 13 -0.71 -5.62 -1.90
CA LEU A 13 0.41 -5.32 -1.00
C LEU A 13 0.37 -6.14 0.29
N LYS A 14 -0.81 -6.50 0.80
CA LYS A 14 -0.93 -7.37 1.98
C LYS A 14 -0.45 -8.79 1.70
N GLU A 15 -0.65 -9.30 0.50
CA GLU A 15 -0.14 -10.61 0.08
C GLU A 15 1.38 -10.58 -0.07
N GLU A 16 1.91 -9.57 -0.75
CA GLU A 16 3.35 -9.45 -1.03
C GLU A 16 4.17 -8.95 0.18
N LYS A 17 3.53 -8.26 1.13
CA LYS A 17 4.09 -7.53 2.29
C LYS A 17 5.01 -6.35 1.93
N SER A 18 5.75 -6.44 0.83
CA SER A 18 6.73 -5.45 0.40
C SER A 18 6.89 -5.47 -1.11
N ALA A 19 6.86 -4.30 -1.75
CA ALA A 19 7.01 -4.19 -3.21
C ALA A 19 7.68 -2.88 -3.62
N SER A 20 8.19 -2.83 -4.83
CA SER A 20 8.55 -1.57 -5.49
C SER A 20 7.34 -0.93 -6.16
N ASP A 21 7.43 0.37 -6.43
CA ASP A 21 6.39 1.09 -7.16
C ASP A 21 6.21 0.57 -8.59
N GLU A 22 7.27 0.10 -9.24
CA GLU A 22 7.21 -0.59 -10.54
C GLU A 22 6.43 -1.91 -10.46
N GLU A 23 6.74 -2.77 -9.48
CA GLU A 23 6.06 -4.06 -9.29
C GLU A 23 4.56 -3.86 -9.03
N LEU A 24 4.23 -2.90 -8.17
CA LEU A 24 2.84 -2.54 -7.87
C LEU A 24 2.14 -1.95 -9.10
N LEU A 25 2.80 -1.10 -9.89
CA LEU A 25 2.24 -0.55 -11.11
C LEU A 25 1.91 -1.65 -12.12
N VAL A 26 2.82 -2.61 -12.31
CA VAL A 26 2.61 -3.77 -13.18
C VAL A 26 1.45 -4.61 -12.66
N ALA A 27 1.41 -4.92 -11.36
CA ALA A 27 0.32 -5.68 -10.74
C ALA A 27 -1.04 -4.99 -10.92
N LEU A 28 -1.09 -3.67 -10.75
CA LEU A 28 -2.32 -2.89 -10.91
C LEU A 28 -2.79 -2.78 -12.35
N ASN A 29 -1.89 -2.84 -13.33
CA ASN A 29 -2.23 -2.85 -14.76
C ASN A 29 -2.55 -4.25 -15.30
N LYS A 30 -2.28 -5.31 -14.53
CA LYS A 30 -2.80 -6.65 -14.88
C LYS A 30 -4.33 -6.63 -14.88
N ASN A 31 -4.92 -7.44 -15.77
CA ASN A 31 -6.37 -7.59 -15.92
C ASN A 31 -7.12 -6.38 -16.53
N GLY A 32 -6.45 -5.59 -17.37
CA GLY A 32 -7.11 -4.55 -18.19
C GLY A 32 -7.40 -3.23 -17.45
N ASN A 33 -6.85 -3.07 -16.25
CA ASN A 33 -6.80 -1.80 -15.57
C ASN A 33 -5.78 -0.87 -16.26
N LYS A 34 -6.11 0.40 -16.44
CA LYS A 34 -5.14 1.44 -16.85
C LYS A 34 -4.80 2.29 -15.62
N CYS A 35 -3.77 1.89 -14.90
CA CYS A 35 -3.20 2.67 -13.79
C CYS A 35 -1.98 3.44 -14.33
N SER A 36 -2.04 4.77 -14.29
CA SER A 36 -0.88 5.61 -14.61
C SER A 36 0.00 5.80 -13.37
N VAL A 37 1.24 6.22 -13.56
CA VAL A 37 2.15 6.59 -12.46
C VAL A 37 1.53 7.67 -11.56
N ASN A 38 0.79 8.63 -12.14
CA ASN A 38 0.12 9.68 -11.38
C ASN A 38 -1.01 9.11 -10.50
N GLU A 39 -1.82 8.20 -11.03
CA GLU A 39 -2.86 7.51 -10.25
C GLU A 39 -2.26 6.64 -9.15
N LEU A 40 -1.16 5.93 -9.44
CA LEU A 40 -0.43 5.18 -8.43
C LEU A 40 0.06 6.08 -7.30
N ASN A 41 0.65 7.24 -7.61
CA ASN A 41 1.12 8.19 -6.61
C ASN A 41 -0.02 8.69 -5.70
N LYS A 42 -1.21 8.97 -6.26
CA LYS A 42 -2.38 9.35 -5.45
C LYS A 42 -2.86 8.22 -4.54
N VAL A 43 -2.84 6.98 -5.03
CA VAL A 43 -3.21 5.80 -4.24
C VAL A 43 -2.22 5.61 -3.09
N LEU A 44 -0.92 5.63 -3.39
CA LEU A 44 0.15 5.48 -2.42
C LEU A 44 0.11 6.57 -1.35
N LEU A 45 -0.08 7.84 -1.75
CA LEU A 45 -0.25 8.95 -0.82
C LEU A 45 -1.44 8.72 0.12
N HIS A 46 -2.58 8.28 -0.41
CA HIS A 46 -3.75 7.97 0.42
C HIS A 46 -3.46 6.84 1.42
N LEU A 47 -2.82 5.76 0.98
CA LEU A 47 -2.52 4.61 1.86
C LEU A 47 -1.49 5.00 2.94
N GLU A 48 -0.52 5.85 2.61
CA GLU A 48 0.46 6.36 3.55
C GLU A 48 -0.16 7.30 4.59
N ILE A 49 -1.05 8.22 4.17
CA ILE A 49 -1.81 9.09 5.10
C ILE A 49 -2.67 8.27 6.07
N LEU A 50 -3.25 7.15 5.60
CA LEU A 50 -4.02 6.24 6.44
C LEU A 50 -3.15 5.37 7.36
N GLY A 51 -1.83 5.42 7.22
CA GLY A 51 -0.89 4.60 8.00
C GLY A 51 -0.96 3.11 7.66
N LEU A 52 -1.39 2.78 6.43
CA LEU A 52 -1.52 1.39 5.96
C LEU A 52 -0.23 0.88 5.31
N VAL A 53 0.57 1.80 4.76
CA VAL A 53 1.85 1.50 4.12
C VAL A 53 2.90 2.52 4.51
N SER A 54 4.17 2.13 4.44
CA SER A 54 5.35 2.99 4.56
C SER A 54 6.04 3.04 3.21
N ILE A 55 6.38 4.24 2.74
CA ILE A 55 7.08 4.45 1.48
C ILE A 55 8.48 5.02 1.76
N ARG A 56 9.52 4.36 1.26
CA ARG A 56 10.91 4.83 1.40
C ARG A 56 11.65 4.80 0.07
N TRP A 57 12.50 5.80 -0.14
CA TRP A 57 13.41 5.82 -1.28
C TRP A 57 14.52 4.79 -1.09
N ILE A 58 14.74 3.95 -2.10
CA ILE A 58 15.87 3.00 -2.13
C ILE A 58 16.87 3.34 -3.24
N ALA A 59 16.47 4.15 -4.22
CA ALA A 59 17.34 4.80 -5.20
C ALA A 59 16.66 6.09 -5.70
N LYS A 60 17.36 6.88 -6.52
CA LYS A 60 16.87 8.17 -7.04
C LYS A 60 15.48 8.11 -7.68
N GLU A 61 15.15 7.02 -8.36
CA GLU A 61 13.87 6.81 -9.07
C GLU A 61 13.15 5.53 -8.61
N LYS A 62 13.55 4.95 -7.47
CA LYS A 62 12.99 3.67 -7.00
C LYS A 62 12.55 3.77 -5.56
N ARG A 63 11.30 3.39 -5.30
CA ARG A 63 10.70 3.40 -3.97
C ARG A 63 10.40 1.98 -3.52
N ARG A 64 10.50 1.77 -2.21
CA ARG A 64 10.06 0.57 -1.52
C ARG A 64 8.79 0.91 -0.76
N ILE A 65 7.76 0.09 -0.93
CA ILE A 65 6.45 0.20 -0.29
C ILE A 65 6.31 -1.03 0.59
N GLU A 66 6.06 -0.84 1.87
CA GLU A 66 5.89 -1.90 2.86
C GLU A 66 4.54 -1.75 3.55
N VAL A 67 3.83 -2.84 3.78
CA VAL A 67 2.59 -2.80 4.57
C VAL A 67 2.95 -2.58 6.03
N VAL A 68 2.26 -1.62 6.66
CA VAL A 68 2.36 -1.41 8.10
C VAL A 68 1.44 -2.41 8.78
N GLU A 69 2.01 -3.51 9.25
CA GLU A 69 1.32 -4.38 10.20
C GLU A 69 1.23 -3.62 11.52
N LYS A 70 0.03 -3.14 11.88
CA LYS A 70 -0.20 -2.71 13.26
C LYS A 70 0.05 -3.94 14.14
N PRO A 71 0.91 -3.87 15.18
CA PRO A 71 0.90 -4.91 16.18
C PRO A 71 -0.54 -5.04 16.70
N PRO A 72 -1.03 -6.27 16.96
CA PRO A 72 -2.34 -6.44 17.58
C PRO A 72 -2.38 -5.53 18.81
N GLU A 73 -3.43 -4.70 18.93
CA GLU A 73 -3.59 -3.79 20.06
C GLU A 73 -3.35 -4.57 21.36
N ASP A 74 -2.46 -4.05 22.21
CA ASP A 74 -2.12 -4.69 23.47
C ASP A 74 -3.42 -4.96 24.26
N PRO A 75 -3.78 -6.24 24.52
CA PRO A 75 -5.02 -6.59 25.20
C PRO A 75 -5.07 -6.05 26.65
N LEU A 76 -3.99 -5.46 27.17
CA LEU A 76 -3.90 -4.90 28.52
C LEU A 76 -4.24 -3.41 28.62
N LYS A 77 -4.49 -2.70 27.51
CA LYS A 77 -4.82 -1.25 27.55
C LYS A 77 -6.18 -0.93 28.20
N GLY A 78 -7.00 -1.95 28.53
CA GLY A 78 -8.30 -1.80 29.19
C GLY A 78 -8.33 -2.05 30.71
N ARG A 79 -7.19 -2.30 31.37
CA ARG A 79 -7.17 -2.66 32.82
C ARG A 79 -6.79 -1.54 33.79
N ALA A 80 -6.67 -0.30 33.31
CA ALA A 80 -6.41 0.85 34.18
C ALA A 80 -7.53 1.90 34.03
N SER A 81 -8.64 1.68 34.72
CA SER A 81 -9.63 2.70 35.09
C SER A 81 -10.34 2.26 36.36
#